data_AF-A0A7X8ITB8-F1
#
_entry.id   AF-A0A7X8ITB8-F1
#
_cell.length_a   1.000
_cell.length_b   1.000
_cell.length_c   1.000
_cell.angle_alpha   90.00
_cell.angle_beta   90.00
_cell.angle_gamma   90.00
#
_symmetry.space_group_name_H-M   'P 1'
#
loop_
_entity.id
_entity.type
_entity.pdbx_description
1 polymer ?
#
loop_
_entity_poly.entity_id
_entity_poly.type
_entity_poly.pdbx_seq_one_letter_code
_entity_poly.pdbx_strand_id
1 'polypeptide(L)'
;MKQEKLTTSLLGIGIPILAGMAVTQVQQITDQAFLGNAAPEYLSAVGNAGFTIWTTMSFLFALGTGTAILVAQKLGEEKPEEAESILGSTFVFSSFFSVLLFSIWFFGNRTIFHLMGLEEPILTYAALYAKIYTVGLLFSGINTAAMAVYNGSGFTRPPHAGLDTPGWNQHFS
;
A
#
# COMPACT_ATOMS: atom_id res chain seq x y z
N MET A 1 35.73 -13.42 -5.01
CA MET A 1 35.22 -13.63 -3.63
C MET A 1 34.26 -12.55 -3.11
N LYS A 2 34.40 -11.25 -3.44
CA LYS A 2 33.44 -10.21 -2.97
C LYS A 2 32.07 -10.26 -3.67
N GLN A 3 32.02 -10.64 -4.96
CA GLN A 3 30.78 -10.75 -5.73
C GLN A 3 29.90 -11.95 -5.32
N GLU A 4 30.49 -13.08 -4.97
CA GLU A 4 29.75 -14.30 -4.62
C GLU A 4 28.95 -14.12 -3.30
N LYS A 5 29.55 -13.45 -2.31
CA LYS A 5 28.87 -13.09 -1.05
C LYS A 5 27.68 -12.13 -1.24
N LEU A 6 27.76 -11.22 -2.21
CA LEU A 6 26.69 -10.28 -2.52
C LEU A 6 25.48 -11.00 -3.14
N THR A 7 25.71 -11.90 -4.10
CA THR A 7 24.64 -12.64 -4.76
C THR A 7 23.92 -13.61 -3.81
N THR A 8 24.66 -14.32 -2.95
CA THR A 8 24.04 -15.22 -1.95
C THR A 8 23.28 -14.44 -0.87
N SER A 9 23.75 -13.26 -0.45
CA SER A 9 22.98 -12.38 0.46
C SER A 9 21.71 -11.82 -0.20
N LEU A 10 21.80 -11.38 -1.46
CA LEU A 10 20.64 -10.90 -2.23
C LEU A 10 19.60 -12.01 -2.43
N LEU A 11 20.03 -13.23 -2.75
CA LEU A 11 19.14 -14.39 -2.89
C LEU A 11 18.54 -14.83 -1.55
N GLY A 12 19.32 -14.81 -0.47
CA GLY A 12 18.85 -15.19 0.87
C GLY A 12 17.78 -14.23 1.42
N ILE A 13 17.83 -12.95 1.06
CA ILE A 13 16.82 -11.95 1.42
C ILE A 13 15.66 -11.95 0.40
N GLY A 14 15.97 -12.10 -0.89
CA GLY A 14 14.98 -12.03 -1.97
C GLY A 14 13.99 -13.19 -1.97
N ILE A 15 14.44 -14.43 -1.74
CA ILE A 15 13.57 -15.61 -1.72
C ILE A 15 12.42 -15.51 -0.71
N PRO A 16 12.67 -15.19 0.58
CA PRO A 16 11.57 -15.08 1.55
C PRO A 16 10.63 -13.90 1.25
N ILE A 17 11.12 -12.79 0.70
CA ILE A 17 10.27 -11.66 0.27
C ILE A 17 9.34 -12.11 -0.87
N LEU A 18 9.89 -12.75 -1.90
CA LEU A 18 9.12 -13.24 -3.05
C LEU A 18 8.09 -14.28 -2.63
N ALA A 19 8.45 -15.19 -1.72
CA ALA A 19 7.51 -16.17 -1.15
C ALA A 19 6.39 -15.48 -0.38
N GLY A 20 6.69 -14.47 0.45
CA GLY A 20 5.68 -13.68 1.16
C GLY A 20 4.73 -12.96 0.21
N MET A 21 5.25 -12.34 -0.85
CA MET A 21 4.43 -11.72 -1.89
C MET A 21 3.53 -12.75 -2.58
N ALA A 22 4.04 -13.94 -2.92
CA ALA A 22 3.24 -15.00 -3.52
C ALA A 22 2.07 -15.44 -2.61
N VAL A 23 2.31 -15.58 -1.30
CA VAL A 23 1.25 -15.89 -0.32
C VAL A 23 0.18 -14.81 -0.32
N THR A 24 0.55 -13.53 -0.31
CA THR A 24 -0.44 -12.43 -0.34
C THR A 24 -1.29 -12.42 -1.62
N GLN A 25 -0.71 -12.81 -2.76
CA GLN A 25 -1.47 -12.90 -4.02
C GLN A 25 -2.44 -14.08 -4.02
N VAL A 26 -2.02 -15.24 -3.52
CA VAL A 26 -2.91 -16.40 -3.36
C VAL A 26 -4.06 -16.08 -2.42
N GLN A 27 -3.80 -15.33 -1.35
CA GLN A 27 -4.84 -14.89 -0.42
C GLN A 27 -5.87 -13.98 -1.11
N GLN A 28 -5.43 -13.00 -1.90
CA GLN A 28 -6.35 -12.14 -2.67
C GLN A 28 -7.23 -12.92 -3.64
N ILE A 29 -6.66 -13.90 -4.35
CA ILE A 29 -7.42 -14.78 -5.26
C ILE A 29 -8.42 -15.63 -4.47
N THR A 30 -8.01 -16.15 -3.31
CA THR A 30 -8.87 -16.98 -2.46
C THR A 30 -10.05 -16.19 -1.92
N ASP A 31 -9.82 -14.97 -1.41
CA ASP A 31 -10.86 -14.09 -0.91
C ASP A 31 -11.87 -13.74 -2.03
N GLN A 32 -11.37 -13.47 -3.25
CA GLN A 32 -12.22 -13.26 -4.43
C GLN A 32 -13.02 -14.50 -4.82
N ALA A 33 -12.40 -15.69 -4.78
CA ALA A 33 -13.06 -16.95 -5.13
C ALA A 33 -14.13 -17.36 -4.09
N PHE A 34 -13.91 -17.06 -2.81
CA PHE A 34 -14.84 -17.32 -1.73
C PHE A 34 -16.06 -16.40 -1.81
N LEU A 35 -15.84 -15.10 -2.05
CA LEU A 35 -16.91 -14.14 -2.34
C LEU A 35 -17.67 -14.51 -3.63
N GLY A 36 -16.97 -15.06 -4.62
CA GLY A 36 -17.53 -15.50 -5.89
C GLY A 36 -18.46 -16.73 -5.80
N ASN A 37 -18.14 -17.68 -4.93
CA ASN A 37 -18.97 -18.88 -4.70
C ASN A 37 -20.22 -18.60 -3.86
N ALA A 38 -20.23 -17.53 -3.06
CA ALA A 38 -21.35 -17.21 -2.17
C ALA A 38 -22.62 -16.79 -2.94
N ALA A 39 -22.48 -16.14 -4.10
CA ALA A 39 -23.58 -15.91 -5.05
C ALA A 39 -23.09 -15.43 -6.43
N PRO A 40 -23.53 -16.05 -7.55
CA PRO A 40 -23.07 -15.70 -8.91
C PRO A 40 -23.36 -14.26 -9.34
N GLU A 41 -24.49 -13.67 -8.91
CA GLU A 41 -24.81 -12.26 -9.21
C GLU A 41 -23.91 -11.27 -8.45
N TYR A 42 -23.35 -11.68 -7.32
CA TYR A 42 -22.40 -10.87 -6.55
C TYR A 42 -21.01 -10.92 -7.18
N LEU A 43 -20.63 -12.01 -7.85
CA LEU A 43 -19.31 -12.12 -8.47
C LEU A 43 -19.09 -11.09 -9.59
N SER A 44 -20.09 -10.87 -10.46
CA SER A 44 -19.97 -9.88 -11.54
C SER A 44 -19.97 -8.44 -11.01
N ALA A 45 -20.75 -8.18 -9.97
CA ALA A 45 -20.93 -6.88 -9.36
C ALA A 45 -19.81 -6.47 -8.42
N VAL A 46 -19.49 -7.31 -7.45
CA VAL A 46 -18.41 -7.15 -6.48
C VAL A 46 -17.07 -7.34 -7.17
N GLY A 47 -16.99 -8.19 -8.19
CA GLY A 47 -15.79 -8.32 -9.02
C GLY A 47 -15.44 -7.00 -9.72
N ASN A 48 -16.37 -6.40 -10.46
CA ASN A 48 -16.10 -5.13 -11.16
C ASN A 48 -15.99 -3.93 -10.20
N ALA A 49 -16.90 -3.82 -9.23
CA ALA A 49 -16.89 -2.72 -8.26
C ALA A 49 -15.67 -2.81 -7.31
N GLY A 50 -15.39 -3.99 -6.79
CA GLY A 50 -14.26 -4.28 -5.92
C GLY A 50 -12.93 -4.10 -6.63
N PHE A 51 -12.81 -4.55 -7.89
CA PHE A 51 -11.61 -4.32 -8.69
C PHE A 51 -11.35 -2.83 -8.94
N THR A 52 -12.40 -2.04 -9.16
CA THR A 52 -12.28 -0.59 -9.40
C THR A 52 -11.84 0.15 -8.13
N ILE A 53 -12.40 -0.23 -6.98
CA ILE A 53 -11.96 0.28 -5.68
C ILE A 53 -10.51 -0.14 -5.38
N TRP A 54 -10.16 -1.39 -5.65
CA TRP A 54 -8.81 -1.91 -5.44
C TRP A 54 -7.77 -1.24 -6.34
N THR A 55 -8.14 -0.94 -7.59
CA THR A 55 -7.30 -0.17 -8.53
C THR A 55 -7.09 1.26 -8.04
N THR A 56 -8.10 1.87 -7.42
CA THR A 56 -7.92 3.18 -6.78
C THR A 56 -6.91 3.10 -5.62
N MET A 57 -6.96 2.02 -4.83
CA MET A 57 -6.03 1.79 -3.72
C MET A 57 -4.61 1.49 -4.17
N SER A 58 -4.44 0.74 -5.27
CA SER A 58 -3.11 0.38 -5.77
C SER A 58 -2.27 1.63 -6.10
N PHE A 59 -2.93 2.73 -6.48
CA PHE A 59 -2.28 4.02 -6.67
C PHE A 59 -1.67 4.58 -5.37
N LEU A 60 -2.40 4.52 -4.25
CA LEU A 60 -1.89 4.94 -2.94
C LEU A 60 -0.76 4.01 -2.45
N PHE A 61 -0.87 2.71 -2.71
CA PHE A 61 0.20 1.75 -2.43
C PHE A 61 1.46 2.02 -3.26
N ALA A 62 1.30 2.34 -4.55
CA ALA A 62 2.40 2.69 -5.42
C ALA A 62 3.12 3.96 -4.94
N LEU A 63 2.37 4.98 -4.50
CA LEU A 63 2.94 6.20 -3.90
C LEU A 63 3.73 5.91 -2.62
N GLY A 64 3.19 5.06 -1.73
CA GLY A 64 3.90 4.64 -0.51
C GLY A 64 5.19 3.90 -0.80
N THR A 65 5.13 2.95 -1.73
CA THR A 65 6.29 2.14 -2.13
C THR A 65 7.36 2.99 -2.82
N GLY A 66 6.95 3.88 -3.74
CA GLY A 66 7.86 4.82 -4.41
C GLY A 66 8.55 5.75 -3.42
N THR A 67 7.81 6.26 -2.43
CA THR A 67 8.37 7.09 -1.37
C THR A 67 9.38 6.31 -0.53
N ALA A 68 9.06 5.08 -0.12
CA ALA A 68 9.96 4.24 0.66
C ALA A 68 11.30 4.01 -0.08
N ILE A 69 11.26 3.81 -1.40
CA ILE A 69 12.46 3.65 -2.23
C ILE A 69 13.31 4.94 -2.21
N LEU A 70 12.69 6.09 -2.42
CA LEU A 70 13.38 7.38 -2.41
C LEU A 70 14.00 7.69 -1.05
N VAL A 71 13.27 7.40 0.04
CA VAL A 71 13.75 7.56 1.42
C VAL A 71 14.94 6.64 1.69
N ALA A 72 14.86 5.37 1.29
CA ALA A 72 15.95 4.41 1.45
C ALA A 72 17.20 4.82 0.65
N GLN A 73 17.04 5.38 -0.55
CA GLN A 73 18.15 5.92 -1.35
C GLN A 73 18.81 7.10 -0.64
N LYS A 74 18.03 8.08 -0.17
CA LYS A 74 18.56 9.26 0.53
C LYS A 74 19.23 8.93 1.86
N LEU A 75 18.69 7.97 2.59
CA LEU A 75 19.32 7.46 3.80
C LEU A 75 20.63 6.72 3.48
N GLY A 76 20.69 5.99 2.36
CA GLY A 76 21.92 5.36 1.86
C GLY A 76 22.99 6.35 1.37
N GLU A 77 22.59 7.56 0.97
CA GLU A 77 23.48 8.68 0.61
C GLU A 77 23.94 9.52 1.83
N GLU A 78 23.62 9.09 3.07
CA GLU A 78 23.89 9.84 4.31
C GLU A 78 23.20 11.23 4.35
N LYS A 79 22.03 11.36 3.70
CA LYS A 79 21.24 12.60 3.61
C LYS A 79 19.88 12.47 4.33
N PRO A 80 19.85 12.41 5.67
CA PRO A 80 18.61 12.22 6.44
C PRO A 80 17.63 13.40 6.32
N GLU A 81 18.12 14.63 6.17
CA GLU A 81 17.28 15.82 6.02
C GLU A 81 16.47 15.81 4.71
N GLU A 82 17.10 15.36 3.60
CA GLU A 82 16.39 15.19 2.32
C GLU A 82 15.34 14.07 2.43
N ALA A 83 15.63 13.00 3.18
CA ALA A 83 14.69 11.91 3.41
C ALA A 83 13.46 12.36 4.23
N GLU A 84 13.66 13.19 5.26
CA GLU A 84 12.58 13.78 6.06
C GLU A 84 11.70 14.71 5.21
N SER A 85 12.33 15.55 4.37
CA SER A 85 11.60 16.44 3.46
C SER A 85 10.72 15.67 2.46
N ILE A 86 11.21 14.52 1.96
CA ILE A 86 10.45 13.62 1.07
C ILE A 86 9.27 13.01 1.82
N LEU A 87 9.48 12.52 3.04
CA LEU A 87 8.42 11.94 3.88
C LEU A 87 7.31 12.96 4.19
N GLY A 88 7.68 14.18 4.56
CA GLY A 88 6.72 15.26 4.82
C GLY A 88 5.90 15.62 3.59
N SER A 89 6.57 15.73 2.42
CA SER A 89 5.89 16.01 1.15
C SER A 89 4.93 14.89 0.75
N THR A 90 5.35 13.63 0.90
CA THR A 90 4.50 12.47 0.64
C THR A 90 3.32 12.44 1.59
N PHE A 91 3.49 12.74 2.88
CA PHE A 91 2.39 12.74 3.85
C PHE A 91 1.30 13.75 3.48
N VAL A 92 1.69 14.97 3.09
CA VAL A 92 0.74 16.00 2.67
C VAL A 92 0.05 15.58 1.37
N PHE A 93 0.81 15.08 0.39
CA PHE A 93 0.28 14.66 -0.90
C PHE A 93 -0.66 13.45 -0.78
N SER A 94 -0.28 12.42 -0.01
CA SER A 94 -1.08 11.22 0.21
C SER A 94 -2.36 11.53 0.98
N SER A 95 -2.30 12.41 1.98
CA SER A 95 -3.46 12.84 2.76
C SER A 95 -4.44 13.62 1.87
N PHE A 96 -3.94 14.56 1.07
CA PHE A 96 -4.76 15.31 0.12
C PHE A 96 -5.44 14.38 -0.90
N PHE A 97 -4.69 13.46 -1.51
CA PHE A 97 -5.24 12.48 -2.46
C PHE A 97 -6.26 11.56 -1.81
N SER A 98 -6.03 11.14 -0.58
CA SER A 98 -6.95 10.26 0.16
C SER A 98 -8.29 10.95 0.43
N VAL A 99 -8.28 12.23 0.82
CA VAL A 99 -9.50 13.03 1.02
C VAL A 99 -10.22 13.30 -0.31
N LEU A 100 -9.47 13.55 -1.38
CA LEU A 100 -10.03 13.75 -2.72
C LEU A 100 -10.74 12.48 -3.20
N LEU A 101 -10.07 11.33 -3.13
CA LEU A 101 -10.64 10.04 -3.51
C LEU A 101 -11.82 9.65 -2.60
N PHE A 102 -11.73 9.95 -1.30
CA PHE A 102 -12.86 9.78 -0.38
C PHE A 102 -14.08 10.56 -0.88
N SER A 103 -13.91 11.83 -1.24
CA SER A 103 -15.01 12.67 -1.70
C SER A 103 -15.64 12.14 -2.99
N ILE A 104 -14.80 11.74 -3.96
CA ILE A 104 -15.28 11.19 -5.24
C ILE A 104 -16.11 9.91 -5.02
N TRP A 105 -15.62 8.98 -4.20
CA TRP A 105 -16.31 7.72 -3.96
C TRP A 105 -17.52 7.86 -3.03
N PHE A 106 -17.46 8.72 -2.00
CA PHE A 106 -18.54 8.89 -1.05
C PHE A 106 -19.78 9.53 -1.68
N PHE A 107 -19.59 10.57 -2.50
CA PHE A 107 -20.68 11.27 -3.19
C PHE A 107 -21.02 10.65 -4.56
N GLY A 108 -20.04 10.08 -5.27
CA GLY A 108 -20.18 9.62 -6.65
C GLY A 108 -20.37 8.12 -6.85
N ASN A 109 -20.27 7.27 -5.82
CA ASN A 109 -20.32 5.80 -5.98
C ASN A 109 -21.46 5.31 -6.88
N ARG A 110 -22.68 5.81 -6.67
CA ARG A 110 -23.86 5.33 -7.38
C ARG A 110 -23.81 5.68 -8.86
N THR A 111 -23.32 6.87 -9.21
CA THR A 111 -23.10 7.31 -10.59
C THR A 111 -21.96 6.53 -11.25
N ILE A 112 -20.86 6.33 -10.54
CA ILE A 112 -19.70 5.56 -11.04
C ILE A 112 -20.12 4.13 -11.36
N PHE A 113 -20.83 3.46 -10.45
CA PHE A 113 -21.30 2.09 -10.68
C PHE A 113 -22.39 2.00 -11.74
N HIS A 114 -23.29 2.98 -11.83
CA HIS A 114 -24.27 3.02 -12.91
C HIS A 114 -23.60 3.20 -14.28
N LEU A 115 -22.55 4.02 -14.39
CA LEU A 115 -21.74 4.17 -15.62
C LEU A 115 -20.98 2.88 -15.98
N MET A 116 -20.66 2.06 -15.00
CA MET A 116 -20.09 0.73 -15.20
C MET A 116 -21.13 -0.33 -15.60
N GLY A 117 -22.40 0.05 -15.74
CA GLY A 117 -23.48 -0.84 -16.17
C GLY A 117 -24.12 -1.66 -15.04
N LEU A 118 -23.97 -1.25 -13.77
CA LEU A 118 -24.66 -1.90 -12.65
C LEU A 118 -26.12 -1.42 -12.57
N GLU A 119 -27.06 -2.37 -12.57
CA GLU A 119 -28.50 -2.14 -12.35
C GLU A 119 -28.96 -2.56 -10.95
N GLU A 120 -30.17 -2.19 -10.54
CA GLU A 120 -30.76 -2.65 -9.27
C GLU A 120 -31.10 -4.15 -9.33
N PRO A 121 -30.98 -4.92 -8.22
CA PRO A 121 -30.66 -4.49 -6.84
C PRO A 121 -29.14 -4.41 -6.55
N ILE A 122 -28.32 -4.79 -7.53
CA ILE A 122 -26.87 -4.95 -7.41
C ILE A 122 -26.18 -3.60 -7.11
N LEU A 123 -26.65 -2.54 -7.77
CA LEU A 123 -26.17 -1.17 -7.57
C LEU A 123 -26.20 -0.74 -6.10
N THR A 124 -27.26 -1.12 -5.37
CA THR A 124 -27.42 -0.80 -3.95
C THR A 124 -26.34 -1.49 -3.09
N TYR A 125 -26.06 -2.76 -3.34
CA TYR A 125 -25.01 -3.49 -2.62
C TYR A 125 -23.61 -2.95 -2.93
N ALA A 126 -23.32 -2.64 -4.20
CA ALA A 126 -22.04 -2.05 -4.61
C ALA A 126 -21.82 -0.66 -3.98
N ALA A 127 -22.86 0.19 -3.97
CA ALA A 127 -22.82 1.51 -3.36
C ALA A 127 -22.59 1.43 -1.83
N LEU A 128 -23.22 0.47 -1.15
CA LEU A 128 -23.02 0.26 0.28
C LEU A 128 -21.59 -0.22 0.58
N TYR A 129 -21.10 -1.20 -0.19
CA TYR A 129 -19.73 -1.69 -0.09
C TYR A 129 -18.72 -0.56 -0.30
N ALA A 130 -18.89 0.24 -1.35
CA ALA A 130 -18.04 1.39 -1.62
C ALA A 130 -18.06 2.38 -0.46
N LYS A 131 -19.22 2.75 0.09
CA LYS A 131 -19.28 3.70 1.23
C LYS A 131 -18.50 3.20 2.44
N ILE A 132 -18.68 1.93 2.83
CA ILE A 132 -17.95 1.34 3.96
C ILE A 132 -16.44 1.37 3.68
N TYR A 133 -16.04 0.99 2.47
CA TYR A 133 -14.63 0.94 2.09
C TYR A 133 -13.99 2.32 1.98
N THR A 134 -14.76 3.32 1.53
CA THR A 134 -14.28 4.69 1.31
C THR A 134 -13.87 5.34 2.62
N VAL A 135 -14.53 5.03 3.75
CA VAL A 135 -14.09 5.48 5.07
C VAL A 135 -12.66 4.99 5.39
N GLY A 136 -12.29 3.79 4.92
CA GLY A 136 -10.93 3.26 5.02
C GLY A 136 -9.89 4.05 4.22
N LEU A 137 -10.27 4.70 3.11
CA LEU A 137 -9.34 5.56 2.35
C LEU A 137 -8.85 6.75 3.18
N LEU A 138 -9.67 7.32 4.07
CA LEU A 138 -9.23 8.44 4.91
C LEU A 138 -8.06 8.04 5.82
N PHE A 139 -8.06 6.79 6.29
CA PHE A 139 -7.00 6.24 7.12
C PHE A 139 -5.81 5.71 6.30
N SER A 140 -6.01 5.39 5.02
CA SER A 140 -4.94 4.85 4.18
C SER A 140 -3.85 5.88 3.90
N GLY A 141 -4.17 7.17 3.74
CA GLY A 141 -3.16 8.23 3.55
C GLY A 141 -2.13 8.31 4.68
N ILE A 142 -2.58 8.15 5.93
CA ILE A 142 -1.73 8.09 7.13
C ILE A 142 -0.94 6.78 7.15
N ASN A 143 -1.61 5.66 6.83
CA ASN A 143 -0.97 4.34 6.77
C ASN A 143 0.15 4.30 5.73
N THR A 144 -0.05 4.90 4.55
CA THR A 144 0.95 4.99 3.47
C THR A 144 2.20 5.72 3.93
N ALA A 145 2.05 6.82 4.67
CA ALA A 145 3.19 7.54 5.22
C ALA A 145 3.91 6.74 6.30
N ALA A 146 3.16 6.11 7.22
CA ALA A 146 3.74 5.23 8.24
C ALA A 146 4.50 4.05 7.62
N MET A 147 3.96 3.44 6.56
CA MET A 147 4.61 2.38 5.79
C MET A 147 5.86 2.89 5.05
N ALA A 148 5.83 4.11 4.51
CA ALA A 148 6.99 4.71 3.86
C ALA A 148 8.13 4.98 4.85
N VAL A 149 7.80 5.44 6.07
CA VAL A 149 8.76 5.57 7.17
C VAL A 149 9.32 4.20 7.54
N TYR A 150 8.46 3.20 7.79
CA TYR A 150 8.87 1.88 8.25
C TYR A 150 9.74 1.12 7.24
N ASN A 151 9.38 1.19 5.95
CA ASN A 151 10.14 0.55 4.87
C ASN A 151 11.38 1.36 4.47
N GLY A 152 11.33 2.69 4.55
CA GLY A 152 12.43 3.59 4.18
C GLY A 152 13.52 3.72 5.24
N SER A 153 13.18 3.62 6.54
CA SER A 153 14.15 3.74 7.65
C SER A 153 14.99 2.47 7.85
N GLY A 154 14.75 1.40 7.09
CA GLY A 154 15.61 0.23 7.09
C GLY A 154 15.45 -0.71 8.28
N PHE A 155 14.31 -0.72 8.98
CA PHE A 155 13.95 -1.80 9.93
C PHE A 155 13.79 -3.17 9.23
N THR A 156 13.84 -3.21 7.90
CA THR A 156 13.99 -4.41 7.07
C THR A 156 15.42 -4.95 7.01
N ARG A 157 16.42 -4.26 7.59
CA ARG A 157 17.72 -4.89 7.87
C ARG A 157 17.56 -5.84 9.06
N PRO A 158 17.84 -7.15 8.90
CA PRO A 158 17.80 -8.10 10.00
C PRO A 158 18.66 -7.60 11.18
N PRO A 159 18.20 -7.71 12.44
CA PRO A 159 18.94 -7.29 13.66
C PRO A 159 20.27 -8.02 13.93
N HIS A 160 20.82 -8.77 12.98
CA HIS A 160 21.97 -9.67 13.19
C HIS A 160 23.22 -9.30 12.39
N ALA A 161 23.47 -8.00 12.21
CA ALA A 161 24.81 -7.53 11.91
C ALA A 161 25.21 -6.52 12.99
N GLY A 162 25.78 -7.05 14.08
CA GLY A 162 26.34 -6.26 15.17
C GLY A 162 27.46 -5.36 14.67
N LEU A 163 27.11 -4.12 14.36
CA LEU A 163 28.05 -3.02 14.25
C LEU A 163 27.45 -1.86 15.03
N ASP A 164 28.06 -1.60 16.18
CA ASP A 164 27.93 -0.36 16.93
C ASP A 164 27.90 0.82 15.97
N THR A 165 26.78 1.54 15.92
CA THR A 165 26.74 2.88 15.36
C THR A 165 26.72 3.86 16.53
N PRO A 166 27.87 4.46 16.90
CA PRO A 166 27.89 5.56 17.83
C PRO A 166 27.31 6.78 17.11
N GLY A 167 26.06 7.14 17.39
CA GLY A 167 25.47 8.36 16.81
C GLY A 167 23.99 8.60 17.12
N TRP A 168 23.20 7.56 17.41
CA TRP A 168 21.74 7.71 17.58
C TRP A 168 21.27 8.27 18.92
N ASN A 169 22.18 8.50 19.89
CA ASN A 169 21.82 8.91 21.26
C ASN A 169 21.99 10.41 21.58
N GLN A 170 22.15 11.31 20.59
CA GLN A 170 22.41 12.73 20.89
C GLN A 170 21.33 13.74 20.44
N HIS A 171 20.20 13.30 19.88
CA HIS A 171 19.16 14.24 19.39
C HIS A 171 17.82 14.19 20.16
N PHE A 172 17.76 13.45 21.28
CA PHE A 172 16.58 13.41 22.15
C PHE A 172 16.92 13.78 23.61
N SER A 173 17.44 14.99 23.80
CA SER A 173 17.50 15.66 25.11
C SER A 173 16.97 17.08 25.00
#